data_AF-A0A7Y5GHR5-F1
#
_entry.id   AF-A0A7Y5GHR5-F1
#
_cell.length_a   1.000
_cell.length_b   1.000
_cell.length_c   1.000
_cell.angle_alpha   90.00
_cell.angle_beta   90.00
_cell.angle_gamma   90.00
#
_symmetry.space_group_name_H-M   'P 1'
#
loop_
_entity.id
_entity.type
_entity.pdbx_description
1 polymer ?
#
loop_
_entity_poly.entity_id
_entity_poly.type
_entity_poly.pdbx_seq_one_letter_code
_entity_poly.pdbx_strand_id
1 'polypeptide(L)'
;MTALYLLLAILAAGLACLVFRKPIRAYFRFRGKRLIDCPENNAPAAVMVNAKHAALTKGTAGLRLKDCSRWPERQNCGQECLRQIEAAPESCLVRNILANWYAGKSCVLCGKPLDEMNWMEHKPCFLAADGVSYEWSDIPPEALPATFSSHVPICWNCHVTATFRRKHPELVTDRDWKKTAAN
;
A
#
# COMPACT_ATOMS: atom_id res chain seq x y z
N MET A 1 -33.57 -36.76 -11.57
CA MET A 1 -33.56 -35.84 -10.41
C MET A 1 -32.23 -35.10 -10.26
N THR A 2 -31.09 -35.78 -10.25
CA THR A 2 -29.74 -35.18 -10.16
C THR A 2 -29.46 -34.11 -11.22
N ALA A 3 -29.78 -34.39 -12.49
CA ALA A 3 -29.56 -33.45 -13.60
C ALA A 3 -30.36 -32.12 -13.45
N LEU A 4 -31.58 -32.19 -12.90
CA LEU A 4 -32.42 -31.02 -12.65
C LEU A 4 -31.85 -30.15 -11.52
N TYR A 5 -31.39 -30.79 -10.43
CA TYR A 5 -30.72 -30.08 -9.32
C TYR A 5 -29.42 -29.40 -9.77
N LEU A 6 -28.63 -30.06 -10.62
CA LEU A 6 -27.40 -29.48 -11.19
C LEU A 6 -27.72 -28.25 -12.07
N LEU A 7 -28.74 -28.34 -12.92
CA LEU A 7 -29.19 -27.22 -13.75
C LEU A 7 -29.63 -26.02 -12.89
N LEU A 8 -30.43 -26.26 -11.86
CA LEU A 8 -30.87 -25.21 -10.93
C LEU A 8 -29.69 -24.59 -10.17
N ALA A 9 -28.71 -25.39 -9.74
CA ALA A 9 -27.52 -24.90 -9.06
C ALA A 9 -26.67 -24.00 -9.98
N ILE A 10 -26.48 -24.38 -11.25
CA ILE A 10 -25.74 -23.58 -12.23
C ILE A 10 -26.46 -22.26 -12.52
N LEU A 11 -27.78 -22.29 -12.70
CA LEU A 11 -28.59 -21.08 -12.92
C LEU A 11 -28.52 -20.14 -11.72
N ALA A 12 -28.65 -20.67 -10.49
CA ALA A 12 -28.53 -19.90 -9.27
C ALA A 12 -27.14 -19.28 -9.11
N ALA A 13 -26.07 -20.05 -9.39
CA ALA A 13 -24.70 -19.56 -9.35
C ALA A 13 -24.43 -18.48 -10.41
N GLY A 14 -24.96 -18.66 -11.63
CA GLY A 14 -24.87 -17.68 -12.70
C GLY A 14 -25.54 -16.36 -12.35
N LEU A 15 -26.76 -16.42 -11.81
CA LEU A 15 -27.50 -15.24 -11.36
C LEU A 15 -26.78 -14.53 -10.20
N ALA A 16 -26.29 -15.30 -9.21
CA ALA A 16 -25.50 -14.76 -8.11
C ALA A 16 -24.24 -14.04 -8.62
N CYS A 17 -23.50 -14.63 -9.55
CA CYS A 17 -22.32 -14.01 -10.14
C CYS A 17 -22.65 -12.66 -10.80
N LEU A 18 -23.75 -12.58 -11.56
CA LEU A 18 -24.19 -11.33 -12.19
C LEU A 18 -24.57 -10.25 -11.17
N VAL A 19 -25.30 -10.62 -10.12
CA VAL A 19 -25.74 -9.70 -9.06
C VAL A 19 -24.56 -9.20 -8.22
N PHE A 20 -23.66 -10.09 -7.81
CA PHE A 20 -22.55 -9.75 -6.92
C PHE A 20 -21.33 -9.15 -7.63
N ARG A 21 -21.21 -9.30 -8.96
CA ARG A 21 -20.05 -8.77 -9.71
C ARG A 21 -19.83 -7.28 -9.51
N LYS A 22 -20.88 -6.45 -9.60
CA LYS A 22 -20.78 -4.99 -9.41
C LYS A 22 -20.38 -4.58 -7.98
N PRO A 23 -21.05 -5.03 -6.91
CA PRO A 23 -20.68 -4.65 -5.55
C PRO A 23 -19.29 -5.19 -5.17
N ILE A 24 -18.94 -6.42 -5.59
CA ILE A 24 -17.60 -6.97 -5.40
C ILE A 24 -16.57 -6.05 -6.06
N ARG A 25 -16.75 -5.69 -7.34
CA ARG A 25 -15.83 -4.80 -8.05
C ARG A 25 -15.72 -3.43 -7.37
N ALA A 26 -16.83 -2.85 -6.92
CA ALA A 26 -16.83 -1.57 -6.21
C ALA A 26 -16.06 -1.66 -4.88
N TYR A 27 -16.29 -2.73 -4.10
CA TYR A 27 -15.54 -3.00 -2.88
C TYR A 27 -14.04 -3.09 -3.15
N PHE A 28 -13.63 -3.89 -4.15
CA PHE A 28 -12.22 -4.05 -4.52
C PHE A 28 -11.59 -2.75 -5.06
N ARG A 29 -12.38 -1.89 -5.72
CA ARG A 29 -11.92 -0.58 -6.22
C ARG A 29 -11.73 0.45 -5.11
N PHE A 30 -12.61 0.48 -4.11
CA PHE A 30 -12.60 1.50 -3.05
C PHE A 30 -11.97 1.06 -1.73
N ARG A 31 -11.61 -0.21 -1.55
CA ARG A 31 -10.82 -0.66 -0.39
C ARG A 31 -9.40 -0.09 -0.40
N GLY A 32 -8.76 -0.10 0.77
CA GLY A 32 -7.37 0.33 0.95
C GLY A 32 -7.20 1.77 1.43
N LYS A 33 -5.99 2.08 1.94
CA LYS A 33 -5.59 3.45 2.31
C LYS A 33 -5.25 4.25 1.06
N ARG A 34 -5.63 5.53 1.07
CA ARG A 34 -5.38 6.48 0.00
C ARG A 34 -4.65 7.69 0.54
N LEU A 35 -3.81 8.27 -0.30
CA LEU A 35 -3.16 9.55 -0.06
C LEU A 35 -3.83 10.59 -0.95
N ILE A 36 -4.32 11.66 -0.34
CA ILE A 36 -4.97 12.78 -1.01
C ILE A 36 -4.38 14.09 -0.48
N ASP A 37 -4.57 15.17 -1.21
CA ASP A 37 -4.26 16.51 -0.71
C ASP A 37 -5.48 17.07 -0.01
N CYS A 38 -5.35 17.46 1.25
CA CYS A 38 -6.48 17.97 1.99
C CYS A 38 -6.91 19.35 1.45
N PRO A 39 -8.17 19.55 1.03
CA PRO A 39 -8.60 20.80 0.41
C PRO A 39 -8.54 22.03 1.32
N GLU A 40 -8.43 21.84 2.64
CA GLU A 40 -8.33 22.95 3.60
C GLU A 40 -6.93 23.58 3.64
N ASN A 41 -5.87 22.77 3.57
CA ASN A 41 -4.50 23.23 3.80
C ASN A 41 -3.48 22.74 2.77
N ASN A 42 -3.92 21.97 1.76
CA ASN A 42 -3.10 21.33 0.74
C ASN A 42 -1.99 20.41 1.30
N ALA A 43 -2.14 19.98 2.56
CA ALA A 43 -1.22 19.00 3.15
C ALA A 43 -1.65 17.58 2.76
N PRO A 44 -0.70 16.65 2.55
CA PRO A 44 -1.01 15.25 2.35
C PRO A 44 -1.79 14.69 3.54
N ALA A 45 -2.87 13.97 3.27
CA ALA A 45 -3.65 13.27 4.28
C ALA A 45 -3.95 11.84 3.84
N ALA A 46 -3.72 10.90 4.75
CA ALA A 46 -4.13 9.52 4.58
C ALA A 46 -5.61 9.36 4.90
N VAL A 47 -6.37 8.76 4.00
CA VAL A 47 -7.81 8.52 4.16
C VAL A 47 -8.19 7.10 3.77
N MET A 48 -9.28 6.60 4.35
CA MET A 48 -9.88 5.31 3.97
C MET A 48 -11.34 5.51 3.62
N VAL A 49 -11.74 5.06 2.44
CA VAL A 49 -13.16 5.06 2.03
C VAL A 49 -13.87 3.88 2.71
N ASN A 50 -15.12 4.09 3.11
CA ASN A 50 -16.00 3.02 3.52
C ASN A 50 -16.40 2.16 2.31
N ALA A 51 -15.52 1.23 1.94
CA ALA A 51 -15.70 0.36 0.77
C ALA A 51 -16.95 -0.53 0.86
N LYS A 52 -17.38 -0.90 2.07
CA LYS A 52 -18.64 -1.64 2.27
C LYS A 52 -19.84 -0.77 1.89
N HIS A 53 -19.86 0.48 2.36
CA HIS A 53 -20.91 1.43 1.98
C HIS A 53 -20.88 1.67 0.47
N ALA A 54 -19.70 1.92 -0.11
CA ALA A 54 -19.54 2.14 -1.56
C ALA A 54 -20.00 0.96 -2.43
N ALA A 55 -19.93 -0.27 -1.91
CA ALA A 55 -20.42 -1.47 -2.60
C ALA A 55 -21.94 -1.63 -2.53
N LEU A 56 -22.56 -1.16 -1.43
CA LEU A 56 -24.01 -1.22 -1.22
C LEU A 56 -24.73 -0.05 -1.91
N THR A 57 -24.09 1.12 -1.95
CA THR A 57 -24.56 2.27 -2.73
C THR A 57 -24.11 2.10 -4.18
N LYS A 58 -24.70 2.86 -5.12
CA LYS A 58 -24.36 2.81 -6.57
C LYS A 58 -22.94 3.33 -6.87
N GLY A 59 -21.90 2.85 -6.19
CA GLY A 59 -20.51 3.25 -6.37
C GLY A 59 -20.22 4.67 -5.89
N THR A 60 -19.79 5.53 -6.81
CA THR A 60 -19.27 6.88 -6.56
C THR A 60 -20.31 7.84 -5.97
N ALA A 61 -21.60 7.66 -6.26
CA ALA A 61 -22.67 8.57 -5.84
C ALA A 61 -22.96 8.60 -4.32
N GLY A 62 -22.12 8.00 -3.49
CA GLY A 62 -22.29 7.93 -2.04
C GLY A 62 -21.00 7.58 -1.31
N LEU A 63 -19.83 7.97 -1.83
CA LEU A 63 -18.59 7.72 -1.10
C LEU A 63 -18.62 8.44 0.25
N ARG A 64 -18.07 7.77 1.26
CA ARG A 64 -17.89 8.31 2.60
C ARG A 64 -16.56 7.84 3.14
N LEU A 65 -15.89 8.70 3.88
CA LEU A 65 -14.70 8.31 4.63
C LEU A 65 -15.10 7.41 5.81
N LYS A 66 -14.34 6.34 5.98
CA LYS A 66 -14.30 5.51 7.18
C LYS A 66 -13.28 6.08 8.18
N ASP A 67 -12.19 6.65 7.67
CA ASP A 67 -11.06 7.09 8.47
C ASP A 67 -10.27 8.21 7.75
N CYS A 68 -9.62 9.07 8.53
CA CYS A 68 -8.78 10.18 8.08
C CYS A 68 -7.69 10.47 9.13
N SER A 69 -6.45 10.61 8.70
CA SER A 69 -5.28 11.00 9.54
C SER A 69 -5.44 12.34 10.27
N ARG A 70 -6.38 13.21 9.86
CA ARG A 70 -6.69 14.48 10.53
C ARG A 70 -7.85 14.38 11.54
N TRP A 71 -8.34 13.17 11.81
CA TRP A 71 -9.34 12.93 12.84
C TRP A 71 -8.64 12.51 14.14
N PRO A 72 -9.13 12.96 15.31
CA PRO A 72 -10.45 13.57 15.56
C PRO A 72 -10.56 15.09 15.36
N GLU A 73 -9.46 15.82 15.22
CA GLU A 73 -9.45 17.30 15.23
C GLU A 73 -10.31 17.92 14.12
N ARG A 74 -10.48 17.22 12.98
CA ARG A 74 -11.30 17.62 11.84
C ARG A 74 -12.41 16.62 11.48
N GLN A 75 -12.98 15.94 12.48
CA GLN A 75 -13.99 14.89 12.27
C GLN A 75 -15.24 15.34 11.49
N ASN A 76 -15.64 16.61 11.64
CA ASN A 76 -16.82 17.18 11.01
C ASN A 76 -16.53 17.91 9.68
N CYS A 77 -15.42 17.60 9.00
CA CYS A 77 -15.13 18.21 7.71
C CYS A 77 -16.08 17.70 6.61
N GLY A 78 -16.33 18.51 5.58
CA GLY A 78 -17.26 18.20 4.49
C GLY A 78 -16.82 17.08 3.53
N GLN A 79 -15.70 16.40 3.81
CA GLN A 79 -15.15 15.29 3.01
C GLN A 79 -14.96 15.61 1.51
N GLU A 80 -14.74 16.88 1.17
CA GLU A 80 -14.59 17.32 -0.22
C GLU A 80 -13.42 16.64 -0.97
N CYS A 81 -12.43 16.14 -0.23
CA CYS A 81 -11.33 15.35 -0.78
C CYS A 81 -11.77 14.07 -1.49
N LEU A 82 -12.99 13.57 -1.24
CA LEU A 82 -13.56 12.41 -1.95
C LEU A 82 -13.61 12.60 -3.47
N ARG A 83 -13.74 13.85 -3.96
CA ARG A 83 -13.70 14.16 -5.39
C ARG A 83 -12.38 13.72 -6.06
N GLN A 84 -11.25 13.80 -5.35
CA GLN A 84 -9.96 13.33 -5.85
C GLN A 84 -9.95 11.81 -6.02
N ILE A 85 -10.61 11.09 -5.09
CA ILE A 85 -10.72 9.62 -5.13
C ILE A 85 -11.66 9.18 -6.24
N GLU A 86 -12.73 9.92 -6.49
CA GLU A 86 -13.65 9.64 -7.61
C GLU A 86 -12.96 9.84 -8.96
N ALA A 87 -12.19 10.93 -9.10
CA ALA A 87 -11.44 11.24 -10.30
C ALA A 87 -10.33 10.21 -10.57
N ALA A 88 -9.59 9.81 -9.54
CA ALA A 88 -8.40 8.98 -9.70
C ALA A 88 -8.27 7.88 -8.62
N PRO A 89 -9.20 6.91 -8.58
CA PRO A 89 -9.33 5.96 -7.46
C PRO A 89 -8.14 5.01 -7.31
N GLU A 90 -7.41 4.73 -8.39
CA GLU A 90 -6.24 3.86 -8.39
C GLU A 90 -4.96 4.66 -8.10
N SER A 91 -4.78 5.86 -8.63
CA SER A 91 -3.52 6.60 -8.44
C SER A 91 -3.37 7.13 -7.01
N CYS A 92 -4.48 7.41 -6.31
CA CYS A 92 -4.43 7.80 -4.90
C CYS A 92 -4.21 6.62 -3.94
N LEU A 93 -4.26 5.36 -4.40
CA LEU A 93 -4.01 4.20 -3.54
C LEU A 93 -2.54 4.16 -3.13
N VAL A 94 -2.29 4.07 -1.82
CA VAL A 94 -0.92 4.02 -1.26
C VAL A 94 -0.08 2.93 -1.91
N ARG A 95 -0.66 1.75 -2.17
CA ARG A 95 0.05 0.65 -2.85
C ARG A 95 0.56 1.04 -4.25
N ASN A 96 -0.24 1.77 -5.01
CA ASN A 96 0.08 2.15 -6.38
C ASN A 96 1.06 3.33 -6.38
N ILE A 97 0.92 4.26 -5.43
CA ILE A 97 1.88 5.34 -5.20
C ILE A 97 3.27 4.77 -4.88
N LEU A 98 3.35 3.82 -3.95
CA LEU A 98 4.58 3.12 -3.62
C LEU A 98 5.14 2.38 -4.84
N ALA A 99 4.29 1.67 -5.59
CA ALA A 99 4.73 0.93 -6.78
C ALA A 99 5.31 1.86 -7.85
N ASN A 100 4.66 2.99 -8.08
CA ASN A 100 5.15 4.02 -9.00
C ASN A 100 6.46 4.64 -8.51
N TRP A 101 6.61 4.85 -7.19
CA TRP A 101 7.89 5.33 -6.64
C TRP A 101 9.01 4.30 -6.80
N TYR A 102 8.71 3.00 -6.73
CA TYR A 102 9.68 1.92 -6.93
C TYR A 102 10.04 1.67 -8.40
N ALA A 103 9.14 1.99 -9.31
CA ALA A 103 9.27 1.66 -10.73
C ALA A 103 10.61 2.15 -11.31
N GLY A 104 11.35 1.22 -11.93
CA GLY A 104 12.64 1.48 -12.57
C GLY A 104 13.79 1.79 -11.61
N LYS A 105 13.61 1.62 -10.29
CA LYS A 105 14.67 1.82 -9.29
C LYS A 105 15.33 0.49 -8.90
N SER A 106 16.56 0.60 -8.41
CA SER A 106 17.31 -0.53 -7.83
C SER A 106 17.58 -0.30 -6.35
N CYS A 107 17.74 -1.39 -5.60
CA CYS A 107 18.14 -1.34 -4.20
C CYS A 107 19.51 -0.68 -4.07
N VAL A 108 19.62 0.40 -3.29
CA VAL A 108 20.92 1.08 -3.13
C VAL A 108 21.98 0.25 -2.40
N LEU A 109 21.58 -0.80 -1.68
CA LEU A 109 22.50 -1.65 -0.91
C LEU A 109 23.02 -2.85 -1.69
N CYS A 110 22.19 -3.49 -2.52
CA CYS A 110 22.56 -4.71 -3.25
C CYS A 110 22.48 -4.60 -4.78
N GLY A 111 22.04 -3.46 -5.31
CA GLY A 111 21.94 -3.20 -6.75
C GLY A 111 20.80 -3.94 -7.47
N LYS A 112 20.07 -4.84 -6.80
CA LYS A 112 18.97 -5.60 -7.42
C LYS A 112 17.84 -4.66 -7.89
N PRO A 113 17.29 -4.87 -9.10
CA PRO A 113 16.07 -4.19 -9.54
C PRO A 113 14.91 -4.43 -8.56
N LEU A 114 14.06 -3.42 -8.38
CA LEU A 114 12.96 -3.45 -7.41
C LEU A 114 11.58 -3.63 -8.06
N ASP A 115 11.51 -3.60 -9.38
CA ASP A 115 10.33 -3.84 -10.22
C ASP A 115 9.85 -5.30 -10.18
N GLU A 116 10.72 -6.24 -9.81
CA GLU A 116 10.41 -7.68 -9.68
C GLU A 116 9.86 -8.08 -8.30
N MET A 117 9.69 -7.15 -7.36
CA MET A 117 9.28 -7.51 -5.99
C MET A 117 7.82 -7.99 -5.93
N ASN A 118 7.59 -9.17 -5.34
CA ASN A 118 6.25 -9.62 -4.97
C ASN A 118 5.74 -8.83 -3.76
N TRP A 119 4.88 -7.85 -4.00
CA TRP A 119 4.29 -6.95 -2.98
C TRP A 119 3.43 -7.68 -1.93
N MET A 120 3.06 -8.95 -2.16
CA MET A 120 2.34 -9.77 -1.18
C MET A 120 3.27 -10.35 -0.11
N GLU A 121 4.54 -10.57 -0.45
CA GLU A 121 5.52 -11.22 0.42
C GLU A 121 6.56 -10.22 0.95
N HIS A 122 7.02 -9.31 0.09
CA HIS A 122 8.06 -8.34 0.40
C HIS A 122 7.52 -6.93 0.23
N LYS A 123 7.41 -6.25 1.36
CA LYS A 123 6.96 -4.87 1.41
C LYS A 123 8.07 -3.90 0.98
N PRO A 124 7.73 -2.74 0.37
CA PRO A 124 8.66 -1.65 0.15
C PRO A 124 9.37 -1.21 1.43
N CYS A 125 10.66 -0.89 1.30
CA CYS A 125 11.54 -0.47 2.38
C CYS A 125 12.40 0.74 1.98
N PHE A 126 12.57 1.65 2.93
CA PHE A 126 13.29 2.90 2.76
C PHE A 126 14.58 2.86 3.59
N LEU A 127 15.60 3.59 3.13
CA LEU A 127 16.80 3.87 3.89
C LEU A 127 16.93 5.38 4.07
N ALA A 128 16.97 5.82 5.31
CA ALA A 128 17.21 7.20 5.69
C ALA A 128 18.71 7.54 5.59
N ALA A 129 19.02 8.83 5.55
CA ALA A 129 20.39 9.33 5.47
C ALA A 129 21.25 8.97 6.71
N ASP A 130 20.62 8.73 7.85
CA ASP A 130 21.28 8.26 9.08
C ASP A 130 21.61 6.75 9.07
N GLY A 131 21.26 6.04 7.98
CA GLY A 131 21.47 4.61 7.82
C GLY A 131 20.39 3.73 8.46
N VAL A 132 19.36 4.32 9.07
CA VAL A 132 18.21 3.57 9.59
C VAL A 132 17.27 3.21 8.42
N SER A 133 16.86 1.95 8.38
CA SER A 133 15.89 1.48 7.41
C SER A 133 14.51 1.23 8.02
N TYR A 134 13.49 1.45 7.21
CA TYR A 134 12.08 1.39 7.58
C TYR A 134 11.31 0.56 6.56
N GLU A 135 10.40 -0.29 7.01
CA GLU A 135 9.37 -0.86 6.14
C GLU A 135 8.27 0.19 5.94
N TRP A 136 7.59 0.22 4.79
CA TRP A 136 6.58 1.25 4.55
C TRP A 136 5.46 1.28 5.59
N SER A 137 5.12 0.13 6.21
CA SER A 137 4.11 0.10 7.25
C SER A 137 4.54 0.75 8.56
N ASP A 138 5.83 1.03 8.73
CA ASP A 138 6.36 1.80 9.85
C ASP A 138 6.19 3.32 9.64
N ILE A 139 5.83 3.75 8.43
CA ILE A 139 5.67 5.15 8.05
C ILE A 139 4.18 5.49 7.92
N PRO A 140 3.69 6.54 8.61
CA PRO A 140 2.34 7.04 8.39
C PRO A 140 2.14 7.38 6.90
N PRO A 141 1.05 6.94 6.23
CA PRO A 141 0.93 7.12 4.79
C PRO A 141 0.96 8.59 4.33
N GLU A 142 0.48 9.51 5.17
CA GLU A 142 0.55 10.96 4.96
C GLU A 142 1.98 11.51 4.93
N ALA A 143 2.95 10.81 5.55
CA ALA A 143 4.36 11.19 5.53
C ALA A 143 5.11 10.68 4.29
N LEU A 144 4.50 9.79 3.48
CA LEU A 144 5.17 9.17 2.33
C LEU A 144 5.75 10.17 1.32
N PRO A 145 5.08 11.29 0.95
CA PRO A 145 5.70 12.28 0.05
C PRO A 145 7.02 12.85 0.58
N ALA A 146 7.08 13.12 1.89
CA ALA A 146 8.31 13.59 2.53
C ALA A 146 9.36 12.47 2.59
N THR A 147 8.96 11.23 2.89
CA THR A 147 9.85 10.06 2.84
C THR A 147 10.46 9.88 1.45
N PHE A 148 9.66 9.93 0.39
CA PHE A 148 10.13 9.78 -0.99
C PHE A 148 11.18 10.80 -1.40
N SER A 149 11.16 11.98 -0.78
CA SER A 149 12.08 13.08 -1.05
C SER A 149 13.38 12.97 -0.24
N SER A 150 13.37 12.24 0.89
CA SER A 150 14.46 12.20 1.86
C SER A 150 15.13 10.83 1.99
N HIS A 151 14.48 9.77 1.52
CA HIS A 151 14.95 8.40 1.65
C HIS A 151 15.24 7.78 0.29
N VAL A 152 16.11 6.77 0.29
CA VAL A 152 16.43 5.99 -0.90
C VAL A 152 15.83 4.58 -0.81
N PRO A 153 15.51 3.94 -1.94
CA PRO A 153 14.83 2.65 -1.94
C PRO A 153 15.81 1.52 -1.64
N ILE A 154 15.38 0.58 -0.80
CA ILE A 154 16.06 -0.69 -0.58
C ILE A 154 15.08 -1.85 -0.74
N CYS A 155 15.62 -3.05 -1.02
CA CYS A 155 14.81 -4.26 -1.03
C CYS A 155 14.56 -4.77 0.39
N TRP A 156 13.49 -5.54 0.56
CA TRP A 156 13.10 -6.10 1.86
C TRP A 156 14.21 -6.95 2.51
N ASN A 157 14.92 -7.77 1.74
CA ASN A 157 16.05 -8.56 2.25
C ASN A 157 17.14 -7.66 2.87
N CYS A 158 17.51 -6.57 2.18
CA CYS A 158 18.49 -5.63 2.72
C CYS A 158 17.97 -4.89 3.95
N HIS A 159 16.67 -4.58 4.01
CA HIS A 159 16.05 -4.02 5.22
C HIS A 159 16.15 -4.98 6.41
N VAL A 160 15.81 -6.26 6.23
CA VAL A 160 15.91 -7.28 7.27
C VAL A 160 17.35 -7.43 7.75
N THR A 161 18.30 -7.53 6.83
CA THR A 161 19.74 -7.63 7.18
C THR A 161 20.22 -6.39 7.92
N ALA A 162 19.91 -5.19 7.44
CA ALA A 162 20.32 -3.94 8.10
C ALA A 162 19.69 -3.79 9.49
N THR A 163 18.41 -4.15 9.63
CA THR A 163 17.70 -4.11 10.92
C THR A 163 18.26 -5.12 11.91
N PHE A 164 18.54 -6.35 11.46
CA PHE A 164 19.17 -7.37 12.31
C PHE A 164 20.56 -6.92 12.78
N ARG A 165 21.41 -6.42 11.86
CA ARG A 165 22.72 -5.88 12.21
C ARG A 165 22.67 -4.75 13.23
N ARG A 166 21.68 -3.86 13.12
CA ARG A 166 21.50 -2.73 14.04
C ARG A 166 20.98 -3.18 15.42
N LYS A 167 20.04 -4.12 15.47
CA LYS A 167 19.37 -4.54 16.72
C LYS A 167 20.13 -5.62 17.48
N HIS A 168 20.88 -6.47 16.78
CA HIS A 168 21.61 -7.60 17.34
C HIS A 168 23.08 -7.62 16.86
N PRO A 169 23.85 -6.54 17.05
CA PRO A 169 25.24 -6.48 16.60
C PRO A 169 26.10 -7.60 17.21
N GLU A 170 25.76 -8.09 18.40
CA GLU A 170 26.43 -9.20 19.09
C GLU A 170 26.32 -10.55 18.38
N LEU A 171 25.30 -10.72 17.52
CA LEU A 171 25.07 -11.95 16.75
C LEU A 171 25.66 -11.87 15.33
N VAL A 172 26.33 -10.77 14.99
CA VAL A 172 26.89 -10.53 13.65
C VAL A 172 28.39 -10.71 13.68
N THR A 173 28.88 -11.60 12.83
CA THR A 173 30.31 -11.75 12.57
C THR A 173 30.63 -11.21 11.18
N ASP A 174 31.49 -10.20 11.11
CA ASP A 174 32.01 -9.72 9.85
C ASP A 174 33.21 -10.57 9.43
N ARG A 175 33.16 -11.06 8.18
CA ARG A 175 34.25 -11.85 7.62
C ARG A 175 35.32 -10.92 7.06
N ASP A 176 36.51 -10.94 7.66
CA ASP A 176 37.72 -10.31 7.13
C ASP A 176 38.21 -11.05 5.87
N TRP A 177 37.62 -10.77 4.71
CA TRP A 177 38.02 -11.39 3.43
C TRP A 177 39.48 -11.08 3.06
N LYS A 178 40.07 -10.00 3.59
CA LYS A 178 41.48 -9.62 3.36
C LYS A 178 42.50 -10.57 3.99
N LYS A 179 42.11 -11.43 4.95
CA LYS A 179 43.04 -12.37 5.61
C LYS A 179 43.18 -13.70 4.89
N THR A 180 42.29 -14.03 3.94
CA THR A 180 42.29 -15.35 3.27
C THR A 180 43.02 -15.34 1.92
N ALA A 181 43.39 -14.17 1.37
CA ALA A 181 44.08 -14.06 0.08
C ALA A 181 45.61 -14.03 0.19
N ALA A 182 46.19 -14.23 1.39
CA ALA A 182 47.62 -14.13 1.66
C ALA A 182 48.26 -15.42 2.19
N ASN A 183 47.56 -16.55 2.14
CA ASN A 183 48.10 -17.89 2.44
C ASN A 183 47.90 -18.82 1.24
#